data_AF-A0A0E3Q7G1-F1
#
_entry.id   AF-A0A0E3Q7G1-F1
#
_cell.length_a   1.000
_cell.length_b   1.000
_cell.length_c   1.000
_cell.angle_alpha   90.00
_cell.angle_beta   90.00
_cell.angle_gamma   90.00
#
_symmetry.space_group_name_H-M   'P 1'
#
loop_
_entity.id
_entity.type
_entity.pdbx_description
1 polymer ?
#
loop_
_entity_poly.entity_id
_entity_poly.type
_entity_poly.pdbx_seq_one_letter_code
_entity_poly.pdbx_strand_id
1 'polypeptide(L)'
;MTRITKKAWFTKRILGWGYRPISLEGWLVTIVVLAAVFASIDNIENTTTRYVILAVILIIFQIIIYLTGDSPGSEVLDKLRNK
;
A
#
# COMPACT_ATOMS: atom_id res chain seq x y z
N MET A 1 16.70 2.16 5.46
CA MET A 1 16.72 1.73 4.04
C MET A 1 16.63 2.96 3.16
N THR A 2 17.42 2.99 2.09
CA THR A 2 17.45 4.08 1.12
C THR A 2 16.18 4.01 0.28
N ARG A 3 15.27 4.96 0.50
CA ARG A 3 14.05 5.10 -0.29
C ARG A 3 14.43 5.56 -1.71
N ILE A 4 13.73 5.08 -2.73
CA ILE A 4 13.98 5.50 -4.12
C ILE A 4 13.59 6.98 -4.30
N THR A 5 12.63 7.48 -3.52
CA THR A 5 12.11 8.85 -3.59
C THR A 5 12.58 9.74 -2.44
N LYS A 6 12.77 11.04 -2.70
CA LYS A 6 13.12 12.05 -1.67
C LYS A 6 12.04 12.22 -0.59
N LYS A 7 10.77 11.95 -0.93
CA LYS A 7 9.63 11.98 0.00
C LYS A 7 9.01 10.59 0.09
N ALA A 8 8.75 10.13 1.30
CA ALA A 8 7.99 8.90 1.51
C ALA A 8 6.56 9.08 1.02
N TRP A 9 6.08 8.16 0.19
CA TRP A 9 4.69 8.18 -0.30
C TRP A 9 3.75 7.55 0.72
N PHE A 10 4.26 6.54 1.42
CA PHE A 10 3.57 5.83 2.48
C PHE A 10 4.39 5.89 3.76
N THR A 11 3.73 6.22 4.88
CA THR A 11 4.34 6.23 6.21
C THR A 11 3.71 5.17 7.10
N LYS A 12 4.40 4.82 8.17
CA LYS A 12 3.87 3.95 9.23
C LYS A 12 2.69 4.60 9.94
N ARG A 13 1.74 3.79 10.39
CA ARG A 13 0.57 4.28 11.13
C ARG A 13 0.98 4.69 12.56
N ILE A 14 0.30 5.71 13.09
CA ILE A 14 0.55 6.20 14.47
C ILE A 14 0.20 5.10 15.49
N LEU A 15 -0.96 4.46 15.33
CA LEU A 15 -1.42 3.33 16.15
C LEU A 15 -1.72 2.12 15.26
N GLY A 16 -1.18 0.95 15.63
CA GLY A 16 -1.36 -0.32 14.91
C GLY A 16 -0.35 -0.58 13.79
N TRP A 17 -0.42 -1.77 13.20
CA TRP A 17 0.45 -2.19 12.09
C TRP A 17 -0.19 -1.82 10.74
N GLY A 18 0.51 -1.06 9.91
CA GLY A 18 0.02 -0.71 8.56
C GLY A 18 0.67 0.52 7.95
N TYR A 19 0.22 0.83 6.74
CA TYR A 19 0.71 1.93 5.91
C TYR A 19 -0.37 2.99 5.72
N ARG A 20 0.03 4.26 5.68
CA ARG A 20 -0.85 5.38 5.36
C ARG A 20 -0.23 6.23 4.24
N PRO A 21 -0.97 6.54 3.17
CA PRO A 21 -0.48 7.48 2.16
C PRO A 21 -0.34 8.87 2.77
N ILE A 22 0.80 9.51 2.53
CA ILE A 22 1.10 10.87 3.00
C ILE A 22 1.43 11.83 1.85
N SER A 23 1.88 11.32 0.70
CA SER A 23 2.11 12.12 -0.51
C SER A 23 0.93 12.05 -1.48
N LEU A 24 0.85 13.06 -2.37
CA LEU A 24 -0.09 13.07 -3.48
C LEU A 24 0.07 11.84 -4.37
N GLU A 25 1.30 11.37 -4.61
CA GLU A 25 1.54 10.16 -5.40
C GLU A 25 1.01 8.90 -4.69
N GLY A 26 1.21 8.79 -3.37
CA GLY A 26 0.66 7.69 -2.57
C GLY A 26 -0.87 7.63 -2.62
N TRP A 27 -1.54 8.80 -2.57
CA TRP A 27 -2.99 8.90 -2.77
C TRP A 27 -3.40 8.52 -4.18
N LEU A 28 -2.69 8.99 -5.20
CA LEU A 28 -2.99 8.70 -6.60
C LEU A 28 -2.88 7.20 -6.88
N VAL A 29 -1.81 6.55 -6.41
CA VAL A 29 -1.66 5.08 -6.50
C VAL A 29 -2.81 4.36 -5.78
N THR A 30 -3.17 4.81 -4.57
CA THR A 30 -4.26 4.19 -3.80
C THR A 30 -5.60 4.30 -4.54
N ILE A 31 -5.89 5.45 -5.14
CA ILE A 31 -7.11 5.67 -5.94
C ILE A 31 -7.10 4.79 -7.19
N VAL A 32 -5.98 4.71 -7.91
CA VAL A 32 -5.84 3.87 -9.10
C VAL A 32 -6.03 2.40 -8.76
N VAL A 33 -5.45 1.93 -7.65
CA VAL A 33 -5.62 0.55 -7.17
C VAL A 33 -7.07 0.27 -6.79
N LEU A 34 -7.73 1.19 -6.08
CA LEU A 34 -9.16 1.08 -5.78
C LEU A 34 -10.00 0.99 -7.05
N ALA A 35 -9.75 1.88 -8.02
CA ALA A 35 -10.45 1.87 -9.31
C ALA A 35 -10.24 0.54 -10.06
N ALA A 36 -9.01 0.01 -10.06
CA ALA A 36 -8.70 -1.27 -10.69
C ALA A 36 -9.42 -2.45 -9.99
N VAL A 37 -9.53 -2.42 -8.66
CA VAL A 37 -10.29 -3.41 -7.89
C VAL A 37 -11.78 -3.36 -8.25
N PHE A 38 -12.38 -2.16 -8.26
CA PHE A 38 -13.80 -2.01 -8.64
C PHE A 38 -14.05 -2.43 -10.10
N ALA A 39 -13.19 -2.00 -11.03
CA ALA A 39 -13.29 -2.41 -12.44
C ALA A 39 -13.18 -3.93 -12.61
N SER A 40 -12.31 -4.59 -11.83
CA SER A 40 -12.17 -6.05 -11.84
C SER A 40 -13.40 -6.77 -11.30
N ILE A 41 -14.16 -6.15 -10.40
CA ILE A 41 -15.41 -6.73 -9.88
C ILE A 41 -16.54 -6.60 -10.90
N ASP A 42 -16.62 -5.44 -11.57
CA ASP A 42 -17.70 -5.11 -12.50
C ASP A 42 -17.56 -5.79 -13.87
N ASN A 43 -16.33 -5.90 -14.40
CA ASN A 43 -16.10 -6.33 -15.78
C ASN A 43 -15.68 -7.80 -15.95
N ILE A 44 -15.47 -8.55 -14.85
CA ILE A 44 -14.96 -9.92 -14.90
C ILE A 44 -15.96 -10.88 -14.26
N GLU A 45 -16.72 -11.57 -15.12
CA GLU A 45 -17.66 -12.62 -14.72
C GLU A 45 -16.95 -13.90 -14.26
N ASN A 46 -15.79 -14.21 -14.87
CA ASN A 46 -15.03 -15.40 -14.52
C ASN A 46 -14.33 -15.24 -13.16
N THR A 47 -14.82 -15.99 -12.19
CA THR A 47 -14.41 -15.90 -10.78
C THR A 47 -12.92 -16.20 -10.59
N THR A 48 -12.36 -17.18 -11.31
CA THR A 48 -10.94 -17.54 -11.21
C THR A 48 -10.05 -16.43 -11.75
N THR A 49 -10.36 -15.91 -12.93
CA THR A 49 -9.61 -14.80 -13.56
C THR A 49 -9.65 -13.55 -12.68
N ARG A 50 -10.81 -13.26 -12.07
CA ARG A 50 -10.97 -12.14 -11.14
C ARG A 50 -10.05 -12.26 -9.92
N TYR A 51 -9.99 -13.43 -9.28
CA TYR A 51 -9.12 -13.64 -8.13
C TYR A 51 -7.63 -13.54 -8.49
N VAL A 52 -7.23 -14.06 -9.65
CA VAL A 52 -5.84 -13.93 -10.14
C VAL A 52 -5.48 -12.46 -10.35
N ILE A 53 -6.34 -11.69 -11.01
CA ILE A 53 -6.10 -10.26 -11.25
C ILE A 53 -6.04 -9.47 -9.94
N LEU A 54 -6.95 -9.73 -9.00
CA LEU A 54 -6.93 -9.11 -7.68
C LEU A 54 -5.63 -9.44 -6.92
N ALA A 55 -5.18 -10.70 -6.96
CA ALA A 55 -3.93 -11.11 -6.33
C ALA A 55 -2.73 -10.37 -6.93
N VAL A 56 -2.67 -10.25 -8.27
CA VAL A 56 -1.61 -9.50 -8.97
C VAL A 56 -1.63 -8.02 -8.59
N ILE A 57 -2.80 -7.39 -8.56
CA ILE A 57 -2.97 -5.98 -8.15
C ILE A 57 -2.44 -5.77 -6.72
N LEU A 58 -2.80 -6.66 -5.78
CA LEU A 58 -2.34 -6.58 -4.39
C LEU A 58 -0.83 -6.76 -4.26
N ILE A 59 -0.23 -7.69 -5.01
CA ILE A 59 1.22 -7.90 -5.02
C ILE A 59 1.94 -6.65 -5.53
N ILE A 60 1.47 -6.09 -6.66
CA ILE A 60 2.04 -4.86 -7.23
C ILE A 60 1.91 -3.71 -6.23
N PHE A 61 0.75 -3.55 -5.60
CA PHE A 61 0.55 -2.51 -4.60
C PHE A 61 1.48 -2.68 -3.40
N GLN A 62 1.68 -3.92 -2.92
CA GLN A 62 2.61 -4.21 -1.84
C GLN A 62 4.06 -3.91 -2.23
N ILE A 63 4.46 -4.21 -3.46
CA ILE A 63 5.80 -3.86 -3.99
C ILE A 63 5.97 -2.34 -4.02
N ILE A 64 4.97 -1.59 -4.50
CA ILE A 64 5.02 -0.12 -4.52
C ILE A 64 5.16 0.42 -3.09
N ILE A 65 4.35 -0.08 -2.15
CA ILE A 65 4.46 0.33 -0.75
C ILE A 65 5.85 0.00 -0.19
N TYR A 66 6.40 -1.16 -0.52
CA TYR A 66 7.72 -1.58 -0.05
C TYR A 66 8.86 -0.72 -0.62
N LEU A 67 8.76 -0.32 -1.90
CA LEU A 67 9.79 0.47 -2.58
C LEU A 67 9.72 1.96 -2.28
N THR A 68 8.52 2.48 -2.00
CA THR A 68 8.26 3.93 -1.89
C THR A 68 7.80 4.38 -0.49
N GLY A 69 7.58 3.42 0.41
CA GLY A 69 7.19 3.65 1.79
C GLY A 69 8.34 3.50 2.79
N ASP A 70 8.11 4.00 4.00
CA ASP A 70 8.93 3.63 5.15
C ASP A 70 8.64 2.21 5.63
N SER A 71 9.58 1.65 6.38
CA SER A 71 9.45 0.30 6.95
C SER A 71 8.11 0.15 7.70
N PRO A 72 7.37 -0.96 7.46
CA PRO A 72 6.12 -1.23 8.16
C PRO A 72 6.35 -1.23 9.66
N GLY A 73 5.49 -0.53 10.40
CA GLY A 73 5.60 -0.47 11.85
C GLY A 73 4.53 0.41 12.46
N SER A 74 4.62 0.60 13.77
CA SER A 74 3.85 1.61 14.47
C SER A 74 4.80 2.53 15.21
N GLU A 75 4.56 3.85 15.10
CA GLU A 75 5.37 4.84 15.82
C GLU A 75 5.32 4.61 17.34
N VAL A 76 4.19 4.10 17.83
CA VAL A 76 3.98 3.82 19.25
C VAL A 76 4.79 2.60 19.71
N LEU A 77 4.86 1.50 18.95
CA LEU A 77 5.70 0.35 19.34
C LEU A 77 7.17 0.74 19.39
N ASP A 78 7.64 1.53 18.40
CA ASP A 78 9.02 2.00 18.36
C ASP A 78 9.32 2.90 19.57
N LYS A 79 8.39 3.78 19.97
CA LYS A 79 8.53 4.61 21.18
C LYS A 79 8.54 3.79 22.48
N LEU A 80 7.75 2.72 22.56
CA LEU A 80 7.70 1.85 23.74
C LEU A 80 8.93 0.94 23.84
N ARG A 81 9.49 0.50 22.71
CA ARG A 81 10.70 -0.36 22.68
C ARG A 81 11.99 0.41 23.05
N ASN A 82 12.02 1.72 22.83
CA ASN A 82 13.19 2.57 23.09
C ASN A 82 13.18 3.25 24.47
N LYS A 83 12.30 2.81 25.37
CA LYS A 83 12.14 3.34 26.73
C LYS A 83 12.42 2.25 27.75
#